data_AF-A0A9P7V116-F1
#
_entry.id   AF-A0A9P7V116-F1
#
_cell.length_a   1.000
_cell.length_b   1.000
_cell.length_c   1.000
_cell.angle_alpha   90.00
_cell.angle_beta   90.00
_cell.angle_gamma   90.00
#
_symmetry.space_group_name_H-M   'P 1'
#
loop_
_entity.id
_entity.type
_entity.pdbx_description
1 polymer ?
#
loop_
_entity_poly.entity_id
_entity_poly.type
_entity_poly.pdbx_seq_one_letter_code
_entity_poly.pdbx_strand_id
1 'polypeptide(L)'
;MVDASGEDCLIVKNGDRHQDHATGIESHNDGHFSAPRDSGSVVTDANGRIVGMITGGTGLTGSTDITYVTPYYFLDECIKKVFPNSYLFPITDSTKA
;
A
#
# COMPACT_ATOMS: atom_id res chain seq x y z
N MET A 1 -4.66 8.70 15.35
CA MET A 1 -3.88 8.03 16.41
C MET A 1 -2.52 8.67 16.30
N VAL A 2 -2.02 9.24 17.39
CA VAL A 2 -0.74 9.93 17.36
C VAL A 2 0.40 8.92 17.50
N ASP A 3 1.52 9.16 16.84
CA ASP A 3 2.71 8.37 17.08
C ASP A 3 3.26 8.60 18.50
N ALA A 4 4.36 7.93 18.84
CA ALA A 4 5.00 8.10 20.15
C ALA A 4 5.48 9.54 20.42
N SER A 5 5.52 10.41 19.40
CA SER A 5 5.88 11.83 19.50
C SER A 5 4.68 12.77 19.59
N GLY A 6 3.46 12.26 19.45
CA GLY A 6 2.24 13.07 19.52
C GLY A 6 1.77 13.62 18.17
N GLU A 7 2.39 13.20 17.07
CA GLU A 7 2.05 13.64 15.70
C GLU A 7 1.07 12.68 15.03
N ASP A 8 0.23 13.20 14.14
CA ASP A 8 -0.70 12.36 13.38
C ASP A 8 0.07 11.36 12.50
N CYS A 9 -0.24 10.07 12.67
CA CYS A 9 0.49 9.01 11.99
C CYS A 9 -0.41 8.07 11.19
N LEU A 10 0.13 7.64 10.04
CA LEU A 10 -0.43 6.60 9.21
C LEU A 10 -0.11 5.23 9.82
N ILE A 11 -1.12 4.39 10.05
CA ILE A 11 -0.88 3.03 10.55
C ILE A 11 -0.97 2.05 9.39
N VAL A 12 0.12 1.33 9.14
CA VAL A 12 0.17 0.21 8.21
C VAL A 12 -0.04 -1.08 8.99
N LYS A 13 -1.24 -1.65 8.93
CA LYS A 13 -1.53 -2.98 9.49
C LYS A 13 -1.43 -4.03 8.42
N ASN A 14 -0.50 -4.96 8.57
CA ASN A 14 -0.50 -6.17 7.77
C ASN A 14 -1.49 -7.16 8.38
N GLY A 15 -2.42 -7.70 7.59
CA GLY A 15 -3.42 -8.63 8.10
C GLY A 15 -4.03 -9.53 7.03
N ASP A 16 -4.36 -10.76 7.41
CA ASP A 16 -5.05 -11.70 6.54
C ASP A 16 -6.56 -11.37 6.56
N ARG A 17 -7.12 -10.98 5.41
CA ARG A 17 -8.58 -11.01 5.22
C ARG A 17 -8.92 -12.20 4.37
N HIS A 18 -9.67 -13.16 4.94
CA HIS A 18 -10.33 -14.22 4.18
C HIS A 18 -9.42 -14.91 3.14
N GLN A 19 -8.24 -15.38 3.57
CA GLN A 19 -7.23 -16.06 2.73
C GLN A 19 -6.49 -15.18 1.70
N ASP A 20 -6.76 -13.86 1.67
CA ASP A 20 -6.01 -12.90 0.88
C ASP A 20 -5.14 -12.02 1.77
N HIS A 21 -3.86 -11.96 1.42
CA HIS A 21 -2.89 -11.13 2.12
C HIS A 21 -3.16 -9.65 1.81
N ALA A 22 -3.46 -8.85 2.84
CA ALA A 22 -3.81 -7.44 2.66
C ALA A 22 -2.97 -6.54 3.57
N THR A 23 -2.58 -5.39 3.04
CA THR A 23 -2.04 -4.29 3.85
C THR A 23 -3.12 -3.24 4.01
N GLY A 24 -3.53 -2.98 5.26
CA GLY A 24 -4.46 -1.93 5.62
C GLY A 24 -3.71 -0.65 5.99
N ILE A 25 -4.15 0.48 5.44
CA ILE A 25 -3.62 1.81 5.75
C ILE A 25 -4.70 2.59 6.48
N GLU A 26 -4.45 3.01 7.71
CA GLU A 26 -5.43 3.69 8.55
C GLU A 26 -5.10 5.17 8.75
N SER A 27 -6.12 6.03 8.60
CA SER A 27 -6.09 7.45 8.98
C SER A 27 -7.17 7.75 10.02
N HIS A 28 -6.90 8.68 10.94
CA HIS A 28 -7.75 8.99 12.09
C HIS A 28 -7.86 10.50 12.26
N ASN A 29 -9.05 11.06 12.03
CA ASN A 29 -9.36 12.49 12.05
C ASN A 29 -8.78 13.35 10.91
N ASP A 30 -7.94 12.80 10.02
CA ASP A 30 -7.38 13.52 8.87
C ASP A 30 -8.21 13.37 7.57
N GLY A 31 -9.33 12.66 7.65
CA GLY A 31 -10.15 12.30 6.49
C GLY A 31 -9.71 10.99 5.85
N HIS A 32 -10.15 10.74 4.62
CA HIS A 32 -9.88 9.49 3.94
C HIS A 32 -8.45 9.46 3.36
N PHE A 33 -7.72 8.37 3.54
CA PHE A 33 -6.42 8.17 2.87
C PHE A 33 -6.60 7.94 1.36
N SER A 34 -7.70 7.29 0.96
CA SER A 34 -8.07 7.13 -0.44
C SER A 34 -9.57 7.34 -0.65
N ALA A 35 -9.95 7.83 -1.82
CA ALA A 35 -11.32 8.15 -2.18
C ALA A 35 -11.84 7.24 -3.31
N PRO A 36 -13.16 7.22 -3.57
CA PRO A 36 -13.68 6.59 -4.78
C PRO A 36 -12.95 7.12 -6.02
N ARG A 37 -12.49 6.19 -6.88
CA ARG A 37 -11.67 6.39 -8.10
C ARG A 37 -10.15 6.28 -7.90
N ASP A 38 -9.65 6.14 -6.67
CA ASP A 38 -8.22 5.90 -6.44
C ASP A 38 -7.83 4.41 -6.58
N SER A 39 -8.81 3.52 -6.81
CA SER A 39 -8.58 2.10 -7.13
C SER A 39 -7.61 1.96 -8.30
N GLY A 40 -6.60 1.10 -8.14
CA GLY A 40 -5.51 0.92 -9.11
C GLY A 40 -4.30 1.83 -8.89
N SER A 41 -4.38 2.81 -7.97
CA SER A 41 -3.23 3.63 -7.60
C SER A 41 -2.17 2.82 -6.85
N VAL A 42 -0.91 3.16 -7.05
CA VAL A 42 0.23 2.54 -6.37
C VAL A 42 0.51 3.27 -5.06
N VAL A 43 0.72 2.52 -3.98
CA VAL A 43 1.24 3.04 -2.72
C VAL A 43 2.75 2.82 -2.68
N THR A 44 3.50 3.87 -2.34
CA THR A 44 4.96 3.83 -2.18
C THR A 44 5.40 4.16 -0.76
N ASP A 45 6.55 3.64 -0.34
CA ASP A 45 7.21 4.08 0.89
C ASP A 45 8.01 5.39 0.68
N ALA A 46 8.63 5.90 1.75
CA ALA A 46 9.43 7.13 1.71
C ALA A 46 10.66 7.07 0.78
N ASN A 47 11.09 5.87 0.37
CA ASN A 47 12.18 5.66 -0.57
C ASN A 47 11.68 5.46 -2.02
N GLY A 48 10.37 5.62 -2.26
CA GLY A 48 9.75 5.41 -3.57
C GLY A 48 9.58 3.94 -3.95
N ARG A 49 9.73 2.99 -3.01
CA ARG A 49 9.52 1.56 -3.28
C ARG A 49 8.03 1.24 -3.22
N ILE A 50 7.57 0.41 -4.15
CA ILE A 50 6.18 -0.04 -4.22
C ILE A 50 5.85 -0.91 -3.01
N VAL A 51 4.82 -0.52 -2.26
CA VAL A 51 4.25 -1.29 -1.15
C VAL A 51 3.08 -2.15 -1.64
N GLY A 52 2.28 -1.63 -2.57
CA GLY A 52 1.19 -2.36 -3.20
C GLY A 52 0.25 -1.45 -4.00
N MET A 53 -0.93 -1.96 -4.37
CA MET A 53 -1.94 -1.26 -5.16
C MET A 53 -3.26 -1.14 -4.42
N ILE A 54 -3.87 0.06 -4.43
CA ILE A 54 -5.16 0.32 -3.79
C ILE A 54 -6.26 -0.48 -4.49
N THR A 55 -7.02 -1.27 -3.73
CA THR A 55 -8.17 -2.03 -4.25
C THR A 55 -9.49 -1.53 -3.70
N GLY A 56 -9.48 -0.84 -2.56
CA GLY A 56 -10.67 -0.19 -2.02
C GLY A 56 -10.39 0.49 -0.69
N GLY A 57 -11.44 1.01 -0.08
CA GLY A 57 -11.39 1.58 1.26
C GLY A 57 -12.70 1.33 1.99
N THR A 58 -12.66 1.40 3.31
CA THR A 58 -13.82 1.38 4.18
C THR A 58 -13.55 2.18 5.45
N GLY A 59 -14.56 2.73 6.08
CA GLY A 59 -14.38 3.67 7.17
C GLY A 59 -15.56 4.61 7.23
N LEU A 60 -16.67 4.09 7.75
CA LEU A 60 -17.94 4.84 7.85
C LEU A 60 -18.05 5.64 9.14
N THR A 61 -17.17 5.39 10.11
CA THR A 61 -17.18 6.08 11.41
C THR A 61 -16.16 7.19 11.38
N GLY A 62 -16.56 8.43 11.73
CA GLY A 62 -15.76 9.66 11.59
C GLY A 62 -14.42 9.71 12.33
N SER A 63 -14.00 8.62 12.97
CA SER A 63 -12.71 8.45 13.63
C SER A 63 -11.76 7.48 12.91
N THR A 64 -12.17 6.70 11.91
CA THR A 64 -11.26 5.71 11.29
C THR A 64 -11.59 5.49 9.83
N ASP A 65 -10.67 5.89 8.96
CA ASP A 65 -10.65 5.52 7.55
C ASP A 65 -9.61 4.42 7.32
N ILE A 66 -9.96 3.39 6.55
CA ILE A 66 -9.11 2.24 6.23
C ILE A 66 -9.04 2.12 4.70
N THR A 67 -7.84 2.21 4.15
CA THR A 67 -7.56 1.86 2.75
C THR A 67 -6.99 0.46 2.66
N TYR A 68 -7.48 -0.33 1.70
CA TYR A 68 -7.01 -1.67 1.40
C TYR A 68 -6.07 -1.67 0.20
N VAL A 69 -4.92 -2.32 0.40
CA VAL A 69 -3.87 -2.44 -0.58
C VAL A 69 -3.56 -3.92 -0.83
N THR A 70 -3.56 -4.33 -2.09
CA THR A 70 -2.98 -5.62 -2.50
C THR A 70 -1.46 -5.51 -2.46
N PRO A 71 -0.76 -6.34 -1.66
CA PRO A 71 0.65 -6.18 -1.41
C PRO A 71 1.49 -6.44 -2.67
N TYR A 72 2.60 -5.72 -2.79
CA TYR A 72 3.46 -5.75 -3.97
C TYR A 72 3.95 -7.15 -4.34
N TYR A 73 4.36 -7.97 -3.37
CA TYR A 73 4.90 -9.30 -3.70
C TYR A 73 3.86 -10.18 -4.41
N PHE A 74 2.57 -10.07 -4.06
CA PHE A 74 1.50 -10.81 -4.72
C PHE A 74 1.24 -10.28 -6.12
N LEU A 75 1.33 -8.95 -6.31
CA LEU A 75 1.25 -8.34 -7.64
C LEU A 75 2.42 -8.79 -8.51
N ASP A 76 3.64 -8.83 -7.97
CA ASP A 76 4.84 -9.28 -8.68
C ASP A 76 4.71 -10.75 -9.12
N GLU A 77 4.22 -11.63 -8.25
CA GLU A 77 3.91 -13.02 -8.62
C GLU A 77 2.89 -13.12 -9.75
N CYS A 78 1.80 -12.33 -9.69
CA CYS A 78 0.77 -12.31 -10.72
C CYS A 78 1.30 -11.77 -12.06
N ILE A 79 2.07 -10.68 -12.02
CA ILE A 79 2.66 -10.05 -13.21
C ILE A 79 3.66 -11.01 -13.86
N LYS A 80 4.53 -11.65 -13.08
CA LYS A 80 5.56 -12.58 -13.60
C LYS A 80 4.99 -13.84 -14.22
N LYS A 81 3.78 -14.27 -13.84
CA LYS A 81 3.08 -15.37 -14.54
C LYS A 81 2.78 -15.03 -16.00
N VAL A 82 2.52 -13.76 -16.32
CA VAL A 82 2.22 -13.30 -17.69
C VAL A 82 3.47 -12.73 -18.38
N PHE A 83 4.33 -12.05 -17.61
CA PHE A 83 5.54 -11.38 -18.07
C PHE A 83 6.76 -11.80 -17.24
N PRO A 84 7.36 -12.98 -17.50
CA PRO A 84 8.41 -13.56 -16.65
C PRO A 84 9.67 -12.70 -16.49
N ASN A 85 9.98 -11.88 -17.50
CA ASN A 85 11.16 -11.01 -17.54
C ASN A 85 10.81 -9.53 -17.29
N SER A 86 9.69 -9.27 -16.61
CA SER A 86 9.29 -7.91 -16.23
C SER A 86 10.08 -7.43 -15.02
N TYR A 87 10.44 -6.15 -15.04
CA TYR A 87 11.09 -5.46 -13.93
C TYR A 87 10.37 -4.13 -13.73
N LEU A 88 9.82 -3.95 -12.53
CA LEU A 88 9.09 -2.71 -12.17
C LEU A 88 10.03 -1.62 -11.62
N PHE A 89 11.27 -1.99 -11.32
CA PHE A 89 12.33 -1.06 -10.96
C PHE A 89 13.43 -1.10 -12.03
N PRO A 90 14.12 0.02 -12.29
CA PRO A 90 15.31 0.02 -13.13
C PRO A 90 16.32 -1.01 -12.61
N ILE A 91 16.87 -1.82 -13.51
CA ILE A 91 18.03 -2.65 -13.19
C ILE A 91 19.22 -1.70 -13.06
N THR A 92 19.63 -1.42 -11.84
CA THR A 92 20.85 -0.64 -11.60
C THR A 92 22.05 -1.55 -11.68
N ASP A 93 22.93 -1.34 -12.65
CA ASP A 93 24.24 -1.98 -12.68
C ASP A 93 25.07 -1.49 -11.48
N SER A 94 25.39 -2.38 -10.55
CA SER A 94 26.22 -2.08 -9.36
C SER A 94 27.69 -1.77 -9.69
N THR A 95 28.05 -1.71 -10.98
CA THR A 95 29.43 -1.55 -11.48
C THR A 95 29.82 -0.13 -11.84
N LYS A 96 29.01 0.89 -11.51
CA LYS A 96 29.40 2.29 -11.58
C LYS A 96 29.19 3.01 -10.25
N ALA A 97 30.18 2.87 -9.37
CA ALA A 97 30.50 3.84 -8.31
C ALA A 97 31.95 4.28 -8.51
#